data_AF-A0A1Y1LDN1-F1
#
_entry.id   AF-A0A1Y1LDN1-F1
#
_cell.length_a   1.000
_cell.length_b   1.000
_cell.length_c   1.000
_cell.angle_alpha   90.00
_cell.angle_beta   90.00
_cell.angle_gamma   90.00
#
_symmetry.space_group_name_H-M   'P 1'
#
loop_
_entity.id
_entity.type
_entity.pdbx_description
1 polymer ?
#
loop_
_entity_poly.entity_id
_entity_poly.type
_entity_poly.pdbx_seq_one_letter_code
_entity_poly.pdbx_strand_id
1 'polypeptide(L)'
;MPTALSALYVHKFLCSDTKHELTQLVQDIKGALIEVLEAIKGYEQSRPAFIRKIKAMHEHIAYPDALLDGNEVNKYYANVKFSEDYLQFYSNLLKFNIDESYKKLKEVPRRNDWKSRTSLLNVNAQYQPLENSIE
;
A
#
# COMPACT_ATOMS: atom_id res chain seq x y z
N MET A 1 10.94 -7.30 -10.82
CA MET A 1 10.60 -5.88 -10.57
C MET A 1 9.09 -5.75 -10.39
N PRO A 2 8.54 -6.11 -9.21
CA PRO A 2 7.09 -6.17 -9.02
C PRO A 2 6.39 -4.83 -9.23
N THR A 3 6.98 -3.72 -8.75
CA THR A 3 6.40 -2.37 -8.88
C THR A 3 6.19 -1.94 -10.32
N ALA A 4 7.17 -2.17 -11.20
CA ALA A 4 7.05 -1.84 -12.62
C ALA A 4 5.93 -2.65 -13.30
N LEU A 5 5.83 -3.94 -12.97
CA LEU A 5 4.77 -4.79 -13.53
C LEU A 5 3.39 -4.37 -13.02
N SER A 6 3.27 -4.01 -11.74
CA SER A 6 2.03 -3.48 -11.17
C SER A 6 1.62 -2.15 -11.79
N ALA A 7 2.55 -1.24 -12.08
CA ALA A 7 2.24 -0.01 -12.81
C ALA A 7 1.65 -0.32 -14.20
N LEU A 8 2.28 -1.23 -14.95
CA LEU A 8 1.75 -1.68 -16.24
C LEU A 8 0.36 -2.32 -16.11
N TYR A 9 0.12 -3.10 -15.06
CA TYR A 9 -1.17 -3.72 -14.78
C TYR A 9 -2.25 -2.67 -14.50
N VAL A 10 -1.96 -1.70 -13.63
CA VAL A 10 -2.85 -0.58 -13.30
C VAL A 10 -3.24 0.16 -14.57
N HIS A 11 -2.27 0.55 -15.40
CA HIS A 11 -2.50 1.28 -16.64
C HIS A 11 -3.36 0.50 -17.66
N LYS A 12 -3.26 -0.83 -17.67
CA LYS A 12 -3.94 -1.65 -18.68
C LYS A 12 -5.33 -2.13 -18.25
N PHE A 13 -5.54 -2.38 -16.97
CA PHE A 13 -6.71 -3.12 -16.50
C PHE A 13 -7.53 -2.44 -15.42
N LEU A 14 -6.98 -1.46 -14.69
CA LEU A 14 -7.70 -0.84 -13.58
C LEU A 14 -8.32 0.50 -14.00
N CYS A 15 -9.57 0.70 -13.61
CA CYS A 15 -10.33 1.92 -13.85
C CYS A 15 -10.39 2.77 -12.58
N SER A 16 -10.33 4.10 -12.72
CA SER A 16 -10.49 5.05 -11.62
C SER A 16 -11.85 4.91 -10.93
N ASP A 17 -12.89 4.57 -11.68
CA ASP A 17 -14.26 4.48 -11.18
C ASP A 17 -14.38 3.34 -10.17
N THR A 18 -13.75 2.19 -10.45
CA THR A 18 -13.68 1.06 -9.52
C THR A 18 -12.96 1.44 -8.22
N LYS A 19 -11.88 2.23 -8.30
CA LYS A 19 -11.18 2.72 -7.11
C LYS A 19 -12.08 3.64 -6.27
N HIS A 20 -12.88 4.49 -6.92
CA HIS A 20 -13.83 5.37 -6.24
C HIS A 20 -14.94 4.57 -5.53
N GLU A 21 -15.57 3.62 -6.22
CA GLU A 21 -16.62 2.75 -5.66
C GLU A 21 -16.11 1.95 -4.45
N LEU A 22 -14.92 1.34 -4.57
CA LEU A 22 -14.29 0.63 -3.45
C LEU A 22 -13.97 1.55 -2.28
N THR A 23 -13.59 2.80 -2.57
CA THR A 23 -13.36 3.80 -1.52
C THR A 23 -14.62 4.11 -0.74
N GLN A 24 -15.74 4.30 -1.44
CA GLN A 24 -17.02 4.53 -0.78
C GLN A 24 -17.44 3.31 0.07
N LEU A 25 -17.33 2.10 -0.50
CA LEU A 25 -17.65 0.85 0.20
C LEU A 25 -16.86 0.71 1.51
N VAL A 26 -15.56 1.00 1.50
CA VAL A 26 -14.72 0.91 2.70
C VAL A 26 -15.13 1.94 3.75
N GLN A 27 -15.48 3.17 3.34
CA GLN A 27 -15.99 4.18 4.27
C GLN A 27 -17.32 3.76 4.89
N ASP A 28 -18.23 3.19 4.10
CA ASP A 28 -19.53 2.72 4.57
C ASP A 28 -19.36 1.59 5.61
N ILE A 29 -18.48 0.63 5.35
CA ILE A 29 -18.15 -0.46 6.29
C ILE A 29 -17.56 0.10 7.59
N LYS A 30 -16.65 1.09 7.51
CA LYS A 30 -16.08 1.75 8.70
C LYS A 30 -17.17 2.49 9.50
N GLY A 31 -18.10 3.15 8.82
CA GLY A 31 -19.26 3.81 9.43
C GLY A 31 -20.13 2.81 10.19
N ALA A 32 -20.54 1.74 9.52
CA ALA A 32 -21.34 0.67 10.12
C ALA A 32 -20.65 0.03 11.33
N LEU A 33 -19.32 -0.16 11.28
CA LEU A 33 -18.56 -0.69 12.42
C LEU A 33 -18.60 0.25 13.63
N ILE A 34 -18.56 1.57 13.41
CA ILE A 34 -18.69 2.56 14.49
C ILE A 34 -20.09 2.49 15.11
N GLU A 35 -21.15 2.44 14.29
CA GLU A 35 -22.53 2.32 14.76
C GLU A 35 -22.74 1.06 15.61
N VAL A 36 -22.19 -0.07 15.16
CA VAL A 36 -22.21 -1.34 15.92
C VAL A 36 -21.51 -1.18 17.28
N LEU A 37 -20.35 -0.51 17.33
CA LEU A 37 -19.63 -0.27 18.60
C LEU A 37 -20.37 0.67 19.56
N GLU A 38 -21.18 1.59 19.03
CA GLU A 38 -22.02 2.47 19.83
C GLU A 38 -23.21 1.71 20.45
N ALA A 39 -23.76 0.73 19.74
CA ALA A 39 -24.90 -0.07 20.20
C ALA A 39 -24.53 -1.20 21.18
N ILE A 40 -23.31 -1.74 21.11
CA ILE A 40 -22.88 -2.86 21.98
C ILE A 40 -22.64 -2.38 23.43
N LYS A 41 -23.15 -3.16 24.38
CA LYS A 41 -22.94 -2.99 25.83
C LYS A 41 -21.69 -3.73 26.31
N GLY A 42 -21.07 -3.25 27.38
CA GLY A 42 -19.94 -3.93 28.05
C GLY A 42 -18.54 -3.40 27.68
N TYR A 43 -18.46 -2.39 26.82
CA TYR A 43 -17.20 -1.76 26.39
C TYR A 43 -17.23 -0.23 26.53
N GLU A 44 -18.13 0.33 27.34
CA GLU A 44 -18.38 1.77 27.45
C GLU A 44 -17.09 2.55 27.75
N GLN A 45 -16.23 2.02 28.63
CA GLN A 45 -14.96 2.64 29.00
C GLN A 45 -13.93 2.64 27.84
N SER A 46 -13.92 1.59 27.02
CA SER A 46 -12.96 1.43 25.91
C SER A 46 -13.47 1.96 24.56
N ARG A 47 -14.78 2.17 24.43
CA ARG A 47 -15.45 2.60 23.20
C ARG A 47 -14.80 3.84 22.55
N PRO A 48 -14.46 4.92 23.29
CA PRO A 48 -13.80 6.07 22.69
C PRO A 48 -12.44 5.72 22.05
N ALA A 49 -11.69 4.78 22.63
CA ALA A 49 -10.41 4.34 22.08
C ALA A 49 -10.58 3.53 20.80
N PHE A 50 -11.58 2.63 20.74
CA PHE A 50 -11.90 1.86 19.53
C PHE A 50 -12.34 2.77 18.38
N ILE A 51 -13.25 3.71 18.64
CA ILE A 51 -13.70 4.67 17.63
C ILE A 51 -12.53 5.52 17.13
N ARG A 52 -11.65 6.01 18.03
CA ARG A 52 -10.43 6.72 17.62
C ARG A 52 -9.54 5.86 16.72
N LYS A 53 -9.37 4.58 17.03
CA LYS A 53 -8.55 3.66 16.22
C LYS A 53 -9.14 3.46 14.82
N ILE A 54 -10.46 3.27 14.71
CA ILE A 54 -11.14 3.12 13.41
C ILE A 54 -11.05 4.41 12.59
N LYS A 55 -11.31 5.56 13.20
CA LYS A 55 -11.21 6.88 12.53
C LYS A 55 -9.78 7.19 12.07
N ALA A 56 -8.77 6.76 12.83
CA ALA A 56 -7.36 6.91 12.48
C ALA A 56 -6.84 5.81 11.54
N MET A 57 -7.68 4.87 11.09
CA MET A 57 -7.25 3.79 10.21
C MET A 57 -7.07 4.29 8.78
N HIS A 58 -5.89 4.08 8.21
CA HIS A 58 -5.58 4.44 6.83
C HIS A 58 -6.06 3.37 5.85
N GLU A 59 -6.57 3.79 4.69
CA GLU A 59 -7.00 2.85 3.65
C GLU A 59 -6.11 2.96 2.42
N HIS A 60 -5.65 1.83 1.91
CA HIS A 60 -4.90 1.73 0.66
C HIS A 60 -5.74 0.93 -0.33
N ILE A 61 -6.47 1.65 -1.16
CA ILE A 61 -7.52 1.04 -1.98
C ILE A 61 -7.04 0.92 -3.42
N ALA A 62 -7.10 -0.31 -3.92
CA ALA A 62 -6.71 -0.72 -5.26
C ALA A 62 -5.23 -0.48 -5.59
N TYR A 63 -4.80 0.78 -5.78
CA TYR A 63 -3.43 1.10 -6.17
C TYR A 63 -3.00 2.50 -5.71
N PRO A 64 -1.71 2.70 -5.40
CA PRO A 64 -1.16 4.04 -5.17
C PRO A 64 -1.17 4.88 -6.46
N ASP A 65 -1.50 6.16 -6.36
CA ASP A 65 -1.55 7.06 -7.52
C ASP A 65 -0.18 7.25 -8.19
N ALA A 66 0.91 7.08 -7.44
CA ALA A 66 2.27 7.11 -7.98
C ALA A 66 2.52 6.03 -9.05
N LEU A 67 1.72 4.95 -9.10
CA LEU A 67 1.82 3.95 -10.17
C LEU A 67 1.20 4.41 -11.49
N LEU A 68 0.41 5.50 -11.49
CA LEU A 68 -0.11 6.12 -12.70
C LEU A 68 0.91 7.04 -13.37
N ASP A 69 1.97 7.45 -12.66
CA ASP A 69 3.03 8.28 -13.20
C ASP A 69 4.28 7.44 -13.48
N GLY A 70 4.54 7.19 -14.77
CA GLY A 70 5.73 6.49 -15.22
C GLY A 70 7.03 7.14 -14.74
N ASN A 71 7.05 8.46 -14.49
CA ASN A 71 8.24 9.14 -13.99
C ASN A 71 8.57 8.73 -12.55
N GLU A 72 7.58 8.57 -11.68
CA GLU A 72 7.79 8.12 -10.30
C GLU A 72 8.32 6.68 -10.26
N VAL A 73 7.78 5.80 -11.12
CA VAL A 73 8.27 4.43 -11.27
C VAL A 73 9.70 4.39 -11.84
N ASN A 74 9.99 5.19 -12.86
CA ASN A 74 11.34 5.29 -13.44
C ASN A 74 12.35 5.81 -12.41
N LYS A 75 11.96 6.82 -11.63
CA LYS A 75 12.79 7.38 -10.55
C LYS A 75 13.08 6.35 -9.47
N TYR A 76 12.11 5.50 -9.12
CA TYR A 76 12.33 4.41 -8.16
C TYR A 76 13.40 3.43 -8.65
N TYR A 77 13.44 3.12 -9.95
CA TYR A 77 14.41 2.20 -10.56
C TYR A 77 15.64 2.87 -11.18
N ALA A 78 15.85 4.18 -10.98
CA ALA A 78 16.91 4.94 -11.64
C ALA A 78 18.34 4.41 -11.39
N ASN A 79 18.57 3.75 -10.26
CA ASN A 79 19.87 3.20 -9.89
C ASN A 79 20.08 1.74 -10.34
N VAL A 80 19.08 1.11 -10.96
CA VAL A 80 19.20 -0.26 -11.47
C VAL A 80 20.03 -0.24 -12.75
N LYS A 81 21.15 -0.97 -12.74
CA LYS A 81 22.00 -1.15 -13.93
C LYS A 81 21.46 -2.30 -14.76
N PHE A 82 20.97 -2.00 -15.96
CA PHE A 82 20.54 -3.02 -16.91
C PHE A 82 21.72 -3.82 -17.47
N SER A 83 21.48 -5.10 -17.76
CA SER A 83 22.41 -5.98 -18.46
C SER A 83 21.60 -6.98 -19.29
N GLU A 84 22.07 -7.33 -20.48
CA GLU A 84 21.47 -8.39 -21.29
C GLU A 84 21.79 -9.79 -20.73
N ASP A 85 22.87 -9.91 -19.95
CA ASP A 85 23.17 -11.14 -19.23
C ASP A 85 22.23 -11.28 -18.04
N TYR A 86 21.43 -12.35 -18.05
CA TYR A 86 20.39 -12.57 -17.05
C TYR A 86 20.96 -12.65 -15.63
N LEU A 87 22.08 -13.35 -15.43
CA LEU A 87 22.66 -13.54 -14.10
C LEU A 87 23.21 -12.23 -13.54
N GLN A 88 23.87 -11.45 -14.38
CA GLN A 88 24.36 -10.12 -14.04
C GLN A 88 23.21 -9.17 -13.73
N PHE A 89 22.16 -9.16 -14.56
CA PHE A 89 21.00 -8.30 -14.33
C PHE A 89 20.26 -8.68 -13.05
N TYR A 90 20.06 -9.97 -12.80
CA TYR A 90 19.49 -10.47 -11.56
C TYR A 90 20.32 -10.06 -10.34
N SER A 91 21.66 -10.16 -10.43
CA SER A 91 22.57 -9.71 -9.37
C SER A 91 22.48 -8.20 -9.13
N ASN A 92 22.33 -7.39 -10.19
CA ASN A 92 22.13 -5.95 -10.08
C ASN A 92 20.80 -5.62 -9.37
N LEU A 93 19.73 -6.37 -9.67
CA LEU A 93 18.44 -6.22 -8.99
C LEU A 93 18.50 -6.63 -7.52
N LEU A 94 19.18 -7.73 -7.19
CA LEU A 94 19.41 -8.14 -5.81
C LEU A 94 20.15 -7.05 -5.03
N LYS A 95 21.25 -6.53 -5.60
CA LYS A 95 22.00 -5.44 -4.99
C LYS A 95 21.13 -4.21 -4.76
N PHE A 96 20.34 -3.81 -5.75
CA PHE A 96 19.38 -2.69 -5.61
C PHE A 96 18.41 -2.92 -4.43
N ASN A 97 17.78 -4.09 -4.34
CA ASN A 97 16.84 -4.39 -3.26
C ASN A 97 17.50 -4.35 -1.87
N ILE A 98 18.74 -4.88 -1.77
CA ILE A 98 19.53 -4.82 -0.54
C ILE A 98 19.84 -3.37 -0.18
N ASP A 99 20.40 -2.59 -1.12
CA ASP A 99 20.79 -1.20 -0.89
C ASP A 99 19.56 -0.35 -0.48
N GLU A 100 18.39 -0.53 -1.11
CA GLU A 100 17.13 0.13 -0.71
C GLU A 100 16.65 -0.28 0.68
N SER A 101 16.81 -1.55 1.06
CA SER A 101 16.46 -2.02 2.41
C SER A 101 17.38 -1.42 3.47
N TYR A 102 18.68 -1.29 3.19
CA TYR A 102 19.64 -0.69 4.14
C TYR A 102 19.45 0.82 4.30
N LYS A 103 19.02 1.54 3.26
CA LYS A 103 18.69 2.97 3.37
C LYS A 103 17.62 3.23 4.43
N LYS A 104 16.60 2.36 4.49
CA LYS A 104 15.50 2.46 5.46
C LYS A 104 15.94 2.40 6.92
N LEU A 105 17.10 1.82 7.23
CA LEU A 105 17.62 1.77 8.61
C LEU A 105 17.94 3.15 9.19
N LYS A 106 18.21 4.14 8.32
CA LYS A 106 18.54 5.52 8.71
C LYS A 106 17.36 6.48 8.54
N GLU A 107 16.23 6.00 8.06
CA GLU A 107 15.06 6.81 7.77
C GLU A 107 13.99 6.60 8.83
N VAL A 108 13.25 7.66 9.17
CA VAL A 108 12.04 7.53 9.98
C VAL A 108 11.00 6.78 9.13
N PRO A 109 10.37 5.70 9.64
CA PRO A 109 9.36 4.97 8.90
C PRO A 109 8.25 5.90 8.41
N ARG A 110 8.17 6.06 7.08
CA ARG A 110 7.08 6.82 6.45
C ARG A 110 5.89 5.90 6.34
N ARG A 111 4.94 6.04 7.28
CA ARG A 111 3.63 5.40 7.16
C ARG A 111 3.05 5.80 5.81
N ASN A 112 2.50 4.83 5.07
CA ASN A 112 1.86 5.04 3.77
C ASN A 112 2.81 5.35 2.60
N ASP A 113 4.08 4.91 2.66
CA ASP A 113 4.94 4.96 1.48
C ASP A 113 4.37 4.05 0.37
N TRP A 114 4.11 4.63 -0.80
CA TRP A 114 3.58 3.90 -1.94
C TRP A 114 4.52 2.79 -2.41
N LYS A 115 5.84 2.93 -2.19
CA LYS A 115 6.85 1.97 -2.64
C LYS A 115 6.70 0.60 -1.99
N SER A 116 6.19 0.55 -0.76
CA SER A 116 5.88 -0.71 -0.07
C SER A 116 4.53 -1.32 -0.46
N ARG A 117 3.70 -0.60 -1.23
CA ARG A 117 2.32 -0.99 -1.58
C ARG A 117 2.14 -1.23 -3.07
N THR A 118 3.08 -1.95 -3.65
CA THR A 118 3.15 -2.15 -5.11
C THR A 118 2.91 -3.60 -5.50
N SER A 119 2.56 -4.47 -4.55
CA SER A 119 2.30 -5.90 -4.77
C SER A 119 0.86 -6.17 -5.23
N LEU A 120 0.37 -5.40 -6.20
CA LEU A 120 -1.03 -5.43 -6.67
C LEU A 120 -1.43 -6.72 -7.37
N LEU A 121 -0.45 -7.51 -7.80
CA LEU A 121 -0.67 -8.79 -8.46
C LEU A 121 -0.98 -9.92 -7.46
N ASN A 122 -0.84 -9.64 -6.16
CA ASN A 122 -1.29 -10.56 -5.13
C ASN A 122 -2.80 -10.38 -4.98
N VAL A 123 -3.58 -11.39 -5.36
CA VAL A 123 -5.03 -11.41 -5.16
C VAL A 123 -5.32 -11.69 -3.69
N ASN A 124 -5.22 -10.67 -2.85
CA ASN A 124 -5.43 -10.75 -1.41
C ASN A 124 -5.80 -9.37 -0.81
N ALA A 125 -6.16 -9.36 0.47
CA ALA A 125 -6.30 -8.17 1.30
C ALA A 125 -5.73 -8.44 2.71
N GLN A 126 -5.23 -7.41 3.37
CA GLN A 126 -4.60 -7.53 4.70
C GLN A 126 -4.79 -6.29 5.58
N TYR A 127 -4.63 -6.48 6.88
CA TYR A 127 -4.52 -5.40 7.87
C TYR A 127 -3.09 -5.35 8.40
N GLN A 128 -2.49 -4.16 8.47
CA GLN A 128 -1.16 -3.94 9.00
C GLN A 128 -1.23 -3.25 10.38
N PRO A 129 -1.00 -3.98 11.50
CA PRO A 129 -1.18 -3.42 12.85
C PRO A 129 -0.26 -2.26 13.19
N LEU A 130 0.99 -2.27 12.70
CA LEU A 130 2.00 -1.24 12.99
C LEU A 130 1.65 0.12 12.36
N GLU A 131 0.89 0.11 11.27
CA GLU A 131 0.47 1.29 10.54
C GLU A 131 -0.98 1.67 10.81
N ASN A 132 -1.75 0.77 11.44
CA ASN A 132 -3.20 0.87 11.55
C ASN A 132 -3.81 1.12 10.16
N SER A 133 -3.48 0.27 9.19
CA SER A 133 -3.94 0.40 7.82
C SER A 133 -4.54 -0.90 7.28
N ILE A 134 -5.39 -0.76 6.26
CA ILE A 134 -5.94 -1.84 5.45
C ILE A 134 -5.49 -1.67 4.00
N GLU A 135 -5.20 -2.78 3.31
CA GLU A 135 -4.75 -2.80 1.91
C GLU A 135 -5.14 -4.10 1.19
#